data_AF-A0A402ADD6-F1
#
_entry.id   AF-A0A402ADD6-F1
#
_cell.length_a   1.000
_cell.length_b   1.000
_cell.length_c   1.000
_cell.angle_alpha   90.00
_cell.angle_beta   90.00
_cell.angle_gamma   90.00
#
_symmetry.space_group_name_H-M   'P 1'
#
loop_
_entity.id
_entity.type
_entity.pdbx_description
1 polymer ?
#
loop_
_entity_poly.entity_id
_entity_poly.type
_entity_poly.pdbx_seq_one_letter_code
_entity_poly.pdbx_strand_id
1 'polypeptide(L)'
;MEDSEWAQDELPEVLALIGPDTLSILGSILADPTRNHWTHATAIESIGKVALQRPETCAKAVNLLIEQMKRMEELPSFAEDDYELNAFMIISLTRLKAQEALPVIERAFKAEHVDEMITGPWELTQKEFGLITQEEFDQLYPPSPPFSLFESFASKFDDREPPSPFNPSTTGKSKYKNLATTKKTKQKMAQKSRKKNRKH
;
A
#
# COMPACT_ATOMS: atom_id res chain seq x y z
N MET A 1 -12.72 -5.94 26.17
CA MET A 1 -11.47 -5.45 25.58
C MET A 1 -11.81 -5.00 24.17
N GLU A 2 -12.42 -3.82 24.06
CA GLU A 2 -12.79 -3.18 22.77
C GLU A 2 -12.22 -1.74 22.68
N ASP A 3 -11.62 -1.23 23.77
CA ASP A 3 -11.03 0.12 23.81
C ASP A 3 -9.69 0.24 23.07
N SER A 4 -9.13 -0.87 22.58
CA SER A 4 -7.82 -0.89 21.91
C SER A 4 -7.85 -0.40 20.47
N GLU A 5 -9.00 -0.42 19.78
CA GLU A 5 -9.07 -0.02 18.36
C GLU A 5 -9.05 1.50 18.21
N TRP A 6 -9.72 2.23 19.11
CA TRP A 6 -9.77 3.70 19.09
C TRP A 6 -8.47 4.37 19.56
N ALA A 7 -7.67 3.68 20.38
CA ALA A 7 -6.35 4.17 20.77
C ALA A 7 -5.32 4.13 19.63
N GLN A 8 -5.55 3.33 18.59
CA GLN A 8 -4.55 3.07 17.54
C GLN A 8 -4.29 4.27 16.63
N ASP A 9 -5.31 5.09 16.36
CA ASP A 9 -5.16 6.27 15.52
C ASP A 9 -4.42 7.41 16.23
N GLU A 10 -4.63 7.53 17.55
CA GLU A 10 -4.07 8.57 18.42
C GLU A 10 -2.66 8.22 18.93
N LEU A 11 -2.33 6.92 19.04
CA LEU A 11 -1.05 6.44 19.56
C LEU A 11 0.17 6.99 18.79
N PRO A 12 0.19 6.98 17.44
CA PRO A 12 1.26 7.59 16.67
C PRO A 12 1.47 9.08 16.98
N GLU A 13 0.41 9.80 17.33
CA GLU A 13 0.48 11.23 17.65
C GLU A 13 1.02 11.44 19.06
N VAL A 14 0.54 10.67 20.02
CA VAL A 14 1.03 10.69 21.41
C VAL A 14 2.52 10.33 21.47
N LEU A 15 2.95 9.31 20.73
CA LEU A 15 4.35 8.89 20.68
C LEU A 15 5.27 9.94 20.05
N ALA A 16 4.76 10.73 19.08
CA ALA A 16 5.48 11.85 18.51
C ALA A 16 5.66 13.01 19.51
N LEU A 17 4.70 13.21 20.41
CA LEU A 17 4.77 14.23 21.47
C LEU A 17 5.82 13.92 22.54
N ILE A 18 6.06 12.64 22.87
CA ILE A 18 7.04 12.22 23.90
C ILE A 18 8.47 12.63 23.51
N GLY A 19 8.82 12.59 22.21
CA GLY A 19 10.09 13.13 21.70
C GLY A 19 11.06 12.08 21.13
N PRO A 20 12.29 12.49 20.76
CA PRO A 20 13.24 11.72 19.94
C PRO A 20 13.68 10.37 20.50
N ASP A 21 13.56 10.19 21.82
CA ASP A 21 13.91 8.94 22.50
C ASP A 21 12.94 7.80 22.16
N THR A 22 11.72 8.12 21.70
CA THR A 22 10.74 7.12 21.26
C THR A 22 11.21 6.35 20.02
N LEU A 23 12.02 6.96 19.15
CA LEU A 23 12.53 6.26 17.95
C LEU A 23 13.33 5.01 18.29
N SER A 24 14.07 5.01 19.41
CA SER A 24 14.82 3.82 19.83
C SER A 24 13.90 2.68 20.25
N ILE A 25 12.80 3.00 20.94
CA ILE A 25 11.78 2.04 21.38
C ILE A 25 11.02 1.51 20.16
N LEU A 26 10.59 2.40 19.27
CA LEU A 26 9.86 2.05 18.05
C LEU A 26 10.71 1.19 17.11
N GLY A 27 12.01 1.51 16.97
CA GLY A 27 12.95 0.67 16.24
C GLY A 27 13.09 -0.73 16.84
N SER A 28 13.08 -0.85 18.17
CA SER A 28 13.13 -2.15 18.85
C SER A 28 11.85 -2.96 18.64
N ILE A 29 10.69 -2.29 18.66
CA ILE A 29 9.39 -2.90 18.37
C ILE A 29 9.35 -3.41 16.92
N LEU A 30 9.80 -2.59 15.98
CA LEU A 30 9.83 -2.92 14.56
C LEU A 30 10.78 -4.11 14.28
N ALA A 31 11.86 -4.23 15.04
CA ALA A 31 12.83 -5.30 14.93
C ALA A 31 12.41 -6.63 15.60
N ASP A 32 11.33 -6.65 16.38
CA ASP A 32 10.87 -7.82 17.13
C ASP A 32 9.86 -8.65 16.32
N PRO A 33 10.25 -9.82 15.77
CA PRO A 33 9.36 -10.62 14.92
C PRO A 33 8.25 -11.33 15.70
N THR A 34 8.28 -11.28 17.04
CA THR A 34 7.23 -11.89 17.88
C THR A 34 6.01 -10.98 18.02
N ARG A 35 6.13 -9.71 17.61
CA ARG A 35 5.02 -8.76 17.59
C ARG A 35 4.08 -9.06 16.44
N ASN A 36 2.82 -8.71 16.64
CA ASN A 36 1.83 -8.84 15.59
C ASN A 36 2.02 -7.75 14.53
N HIS A 37 1.50 -8.02 13.33
CA HIS A 37 1.55 -7.13 12.17
C HIS A 37 1.10 -5.69 12.50
N TRP A 38 -0.02 -5.54 13.22
CA TRP A 38 -0.55 -4.24 13.62
C TRP A 38 0.44 -3.42 14.46
N THR A 39 1.15 -4.07 15.38
CA THR A 39 2.15 -3.41 16.22
C THR A 39 3.30 -2.86 15.37
N HIS A 40 3.72 -3.59 14.33
CA HIS A 40 4.72 -3.09 13.38
C HIS A 40 4.19 -1.92 12.55
N ALA A 41 2.96 -2.02 12.04
CA ALA A 41 2.33 -0.93 11.28
C ALA A 41 2.23 0.37 12.10
N THR A 42 1.75 0.29 13.35
CA THR A 42 1.71 1.44 14.26
C THR A 42 3.12 1.98 14.55
N ALA A 43 4.12 1.12 14.71
CA ALA A 43 5.50 1.56 14.92
C ALA A 43 6.05 2.32 13.71
N ILE A 44 5.84 1.81 12.50
CA ILE A 44 6.24 2.47 11.24
C ILE A 44 5.59 3.85 11.12
N GLU A 45 4.27 3.92 11.32
CA GLU A 45 3.55 5.19 11.25
C GLU A 45 4.04 6.18 12.31
N SER A 46 4.25 5.71 13.55
CA SER A 46 4.77 6.53 14.65
C SER A 46 6.15 7.09 14.32
N ILE A 47 7.06 6.27 13.77
CA ILE A 47 8.39 6.71 13.33
C ILE A 47 8.27 7.83 12.28
N GLY A 48 7.38 7.66 11.30
CA GLY A 48 7.10 8.69 10.29
C GLY A 48 6.54 9.98 10.89
N LYS A 49 5.55 9.90 11.78
CA LYS A 49 4.95 11.08 12.44
C LYS A 49 5.97 11.82 13.31
N VAL A 50 6.81 11.10 14.08
CA VAL A 50 7.90 11.71 14.88
C VAL A 50 8.81 12.54 13.97
N ALA A 51 9.27 11.98 12.85
CA ALA A 51 10.17 12.66 11.92
C ALA A 51 9.53 13.88 11.22
N LEU A 52 8.23 13.81 10.90
CA LEU A 52 7.50 14.93 10.33
C LEU A 52 7.33 16.08 11.33
N GLN A 53 7.09 15.78 12.61
CA GLN A 53 6.94 16.80 13.65
C GLN A 53 8.28 17.35 14.15
N ARG A 54 9.36 16.58 14.01
CA ARG A 54 10.69 16.89 14.55
C ARG A 54 11.77 16.63 13.49
N PRO A 55 12.07 17.62 12.63
CA PRO A 55 13.02 17.45 11.53
C PRO A 55 14.41 16.97 11.95
N GLU A 56 14.85 17.29 13.17
CA GLU A 56 16.12 16.82 13.74
C GLU A 56 16.20 15.28 13.88
N THR A 57 15.05 14.60 13.86
CA THR A 57 14.96 13.15 13.99
C THR A 57 14.84 12.42 12.65
N CYS A 58 14.68 13.16 11.54
CA CYS A 58 14.41 12.61 10.21
C CYS A 58 15.45 11.57 9.78
N ALA A 59 16.75 11.91 9.88
CA ALA A 59 17.83 10.99 9.50
C ALA A 59 17.79 9.66 10.29
N LYS A 60 17.45 9.72 11.59
CA LYS A 60 17.35 8.51 12.43
C LYS A 60 16.13 7.68 12.03
N ALA A 61 14.98 8.32 11.82
CA ALA A 61 13.75 7.65 11.40
C ALA A 61 13.90 6.98 10.03
N VAL A 62 14.46 7.69 9.05
CA VAL A 62 14.72 7.15 7.71
C VAL A 62 15.64 5.94 7.77
N ASN A 63 16.74 6.02 8.54
CA ASN A 63 17.65 4.90 8.71
C ASN A 63 16.94 3.67 9.33
N LEU A 64 16.10 3.86 10.35
CA LEU A 64 15.34 2.75 10.95
C LEU A 64 14.44 2.04 9.93
N LEU A 65 13.74 2.80 9.10
CA LEU A 65 12.84 2.24 8.08
C LEU A 65 13.62 1.54 6.96
N ILE A 66 14.72 2.13 6.49
CA ILE A 66 15.58 1.52 5.45
C ILE A 66 16.19 0.21 5.95
N GLU A 67 16.74 0.20 7.17
CA GLU A 67 17.36 -1.01 7.73
C GLU A 67 16.33 -2.13 7.95
N GLN A 68 15.11 -1.78 8.36
CA GLN A 68 14.04 -2.77 8.47
C GLN A 68 13.68 -3.38 7.11
N MET A 69 13.52 -2.56 6.06
CA MET A 69 13.23 -3.08 4.71
C MET A 69 14.32 -4.04 4.23
N LYS A 70 15.60 -3.71 4.45
CA LYS A 70 16.72 -4.59 4.08
C LYS A 70 16.68 -5.91 4.84
N ARG A 71 16.41 -5.87 6.15
CA ARG A 71 16.30 -7.08 6.97
C ARG A 71 15.17 -8.00 6.49
N MET A 72 14.04 -7.41 6.08
CA MET A 72 12.92 -8.17 5.54
C MET A 72 13.30 -8.83 4.20
N GLU A 73 14.02 -8.13 3.32
CA GLU A 73 14.55 -8.66 2.04
C GLU A 73 15.42 -9.93 2.24
N GLU A 74 16.14 -10.04 3.36
CA GLU A 74 17.05 -11.14 3.67
C GLU A 74 16.38 -12.38 4.30
N LEU A 75 15.10 -12.29 4.72
CA LEU A 75 14.41 -13.37 5.41
C LEU A 75 13.89 -14.44 4.43
N PRO A 76 14.22 -15.74 4.63
CA PRO A 76 13.88 -16.82 3.69
C PRO A 76 12.39 -17.20 3.65
N SER A 77 11.57 -16.62 4.53
CA SER A 77 10.13 -16.87 4.61
C SER A 77 9.39 -15.54 4.50
N PHE A 78 9.21 -15.05 3.28
CA PHE A 78 8.32 -13.94 3.01
C PHE A 78 6.86 -14.39 3.18
N ALA A 79 6.18 -13.85 4.19
CA ALA A 79 4.74 -14.00 4.35
C ALA A 79 4.00 -12.91 3.56
N GLU A 80 2.72 -13.12 3.22
CA GLU A 80 1.89 -12.07 2.61
C GLU A 80 1.82 -10.81 3.51
N ASP A 81 1.92 -10.99 4.83
CA ASP A 81 1.94 -9.90 5.82
C ASP A 81 3.15 -8.96 5.66
N ASP A 82 4.24 -9.40 5.01
CA ASP A 82 5.44 -8.58 4.80
C ASP A 82 5.24 -7.55 3.67
N TYR A 83 4.31 -7.78 2.74
CA TYR A 83 4.04 -6.86 1.63
C TYR A 83 3.35 -5.58 2.09
N GLU A 84 2.44 -5.70 3.05
CA GLU A 84 1.74 -4.57 3.66
C GLU A 84 2.68 -3.74 4.55
N LEU A 85 3.56 -4.39 5.32
CA LEU A 85 4.58 -3.66 6.10
C LEU A 85 5.56 -2.89 5.19
N ASN A 86 6.02 -3.50 4.09
CA ASN A 86 6.82 -2.80 3.09
C ASN A 86 6.07 -1.60 2.50
N ALA A 87 4.77 -1.75 2.23
CA ALA A 87 3.95 -0.65 1.75
C ALA A 87 3.90 0.53 2.74
N PHE A 88 3.68 0.27 4.03
CA PHE A 88 3.67 1.33 5.05
C PHE A 88 5.03 2.02 5.22
N MET A 89 6.13 1.28 5.14
CA MET A 89 7.47 1.86 5.16
C MET A 89 7.71 2.77 3.95
N ILE A 90 7.32 2.31 2.74
CA ILE A 90 7.44 3.11 1.51
C ILE A 90 6.63 4.39 1.61
N ILE A 91 5.38 4.34 2.07
CA ILE A 91 4.54 5.53 2.28
C ILE A 91 5.23 6.51 3.25
N SER A 92 5.75 6.01 4.36
CA SER A 92 6.41 6.83 5.37
C SER A 92 7.68 7.49 4.80
N LEU A 93 8.54 6.73 4.12
CA LEU A 93 9.75 7.25 3.47
C LEU A 93 9.45 8.26 2.37
N THR A 94 8.38 8.03 1.60
CA THR A 94 7.90 8.94 0.55
C THR A 94 7.41 10.26 1.14
N ARG A 95 6.65 10.23 2.25
CA ARG A 95 6.22 11.44 2.97
C ARG A 95 7.40 12.23 3.53
N LEU A 96 8.45 11.54 3.99
CA LEU A 96 9.68 12.14 4.47
C LEU A 96 10.61 12.63 3.36
N LYS A 97 10.28 12.38 2.08
CA LYS A 97 11.11 12.70 0.91
C LYS A 97 12.55 12.14 1.02
N ALA A 98 12.69 10.95 1.62
CA ALA A 98 13.95 10.25 1.86
C ALA A 98 14.56 9.65 0.57
N GLN A 99 15.27 10.44 -0.23
CA GLN A 99 15.83 10.00 -1.51
C GLN A 99 16.84 8.86 -1.37
N GLU A 100 17.54 8.77 -0.24
CA GLU A 100 18.46 7.69 0.11
C GLU A 100 17.78 6.31 0.17
N ALA A 101 16.45 6.26 0.34
CA ALA A 101 15.69 5.02 0.35
C ALA A 101 15.36 4.49 -1.04
N LEU A 102 15.47 5.29 -2.10
CA LEU A 102 15.08 4.90 -3.46
C LEU A 102 15.65 3.54 -3.90
N PRO A 103 16.93 3.19 -3.65
CA PRO A 103 17.47 1.90 -4.07
C PRO A 103 16.82 0.70 -3.39
N VAL A 104 16.43 0.80 -2.10
CA VAL A 104 15.76 -0.30 -1.40
C VAL A 104 14.30 -0.41 -1.79
N ILE A 105 13.64 0.74 -2.02
CA ILE A 105 12.26 0.79 -2.51
C ILE A 105 12.16 0.17 -3.92
N GLU A 106 13.05 0.54 -4.84
CA GLU A 106 13.06 0.00 -6.20
C GLU A 106 13.27 -1.52 -6.21
N ARG A 107 14.15 -2.04 -5.35
CA ARG A 107 14.33 -3.49 -5.19
C ARG A 107 13.07 -4.17 -4.69
N ALA A 108 12.39 -3.61 -3.69
CA ALA A 108 11.14 -4.15 -3.17
C ALA A 108 10.05 -4.24 -4.24
N PHE A 109 9.87 -3.20 -5.07
CA PHE A 109 8.95 -3.25 -6.20
C PHE A 109 9.35 -4.29 -7.25
N LYS A 110 10.64 -4.37 -7.63
CA LYS A 110 11.14 -5.37 -8.58
C LYS A 110 10.97 -6.81 -8.11
N ALA A 111 11.05 -7.03 -6.80
CA ALA A 111 10.84 -8.33 -6.18
C ALA A 111 9.36 -8.71 -6.00
N GLU A 112 8.42 -7.83 -6.39
CA GLU A 112 6.98 -7.99 -6.13
C GLU A 112 6.68 -8.16 -4.63
N HIS A 113 7.42 -7.44 -3.77
CA HIS A 113 7.33 -7.50 -2.31
C HIS A 113 6.63 -6.29 -1.69
N VAL A 114 5.77 -5.61 -2.46
CA VAL A 114 5.04 -4.41 -2.03
C VAL A 114 3.56 -4.60 -2.36
N ASP A 115 2.69 -4.28 -1.41
CA ASP A 115 1.26 -4.18 -1.71
C ASP A 115 0.97 -2.88 -2.48
N GLU A 116 0.91 -2.99 -3.81
CA GLU A 116 0.57 -1.89 -4.72
C GLU A 116 -0.85 -1.35 -4.52
N MET A 117 -1.77 -2.07 -3.85
CA MET A 117 -3.07 -1.47 -3.50
C MET A 117 -2.94 -0.37 -2.44
N ILE A 118 -1.89 -0.44 -1.61
CA ILE A 118 -1.63 0.52 -0.54
C ILE A 118 -0.70 1.63 -1.03
N THR A 119 0.43 1.30 -1.67
CA THR A 119 1.40 2.30 -2.15
C THR A 119 1.02 2.95 -3.47
N GLY A 120 0.19 2.28 -4.28
CA GLY A 120 0.15 2.50 -5.72
C GLY A 120 1.37 1.90 -6.44
N PRO A 121 1.45 2.07 -7.77
CA PRO A 121 2.54 1.54 -8.58
C PRO A 121 3.86 2.25 -8.26
N TRP A 122 4.99 1.65 -8.68
CA TRP A 122 6.32 2.21 -8.50
C TRP A 122 6.43 3.65 -9.05
N GLU A 123 5.84 3.89 -10.21
CA GLU A 123 5.83 5.19 -10.89
C GLU A 123 5.16 6.28 -10.04
N LEU A 124 4.17 5.92 -9.20
CA LEU A 124 3.57 6.89 -8.26
C LEU A 124 4.60 7.30 -7.21
N THR A 125 5.39 6.35 -6.71
CA THR A 125 6.48 6.65 -5.79
C THR A 125 7.55 7.50 -6.48
N GLN A 126 7.93 7.17 -7.71
CA GLN A 126 8.88 7.98 -8.49
C GLN A 126 8.41 9.43 -8.67
N LYS A 127 7.12 9.61 -8.98
CA LYS A 127 6.49 10.92 -9.09
C LYS A 127 6.53 11.67 -7.76
N GLU A 128 6.21 11.02 -6.65
CA GLU A 128 6.28 11.64 -5.33
C GLU A 128 7.70 12.08 -4.95
N PHE A 129 8.73 11.35 -5.41
CA PHE A 129 10.14 11.76 -5.26
C PHE A 129 10.60 12.80 -6.30
N GLY A 130 9.74 13.19 -7.25
CA GLY A 130 10.07 14.14 -8.32
C GLY A 130 11.00 13.57 -9.39
N LEU A 131 11.06 12.24 -9.53
CA LEU A 131 11.90 11.56 -10.54
C LEU A 131 11.26 11.51 -11.92
N ILE A 132 9.93 11.56 -11.96
CA ILE A 132 9.13 11.69 -13.18
C ILE A 132 8.14 12.83 -13.01
N THR A 133 7.72 13.46 -14.12
CA THR A 133 6.73 14.54 -14.08
C THR A 133 5.30 14.01 -13.94
N GLN A 134 4.37 14.91 -13.63
CA GLN A 134 2.94 14.59 -13.64
C GLN A 134 2.49 14.12 -15.03
N GLU A 135 2.98 14.76 -16.10
CA GLU A 135 2.64 14.42 -17.48
C GLU A 135 3.16 13.04 -17.87
N GLU A 136 4.38 12.68 -17.47
CA GLU A 136 4.93 11.33 -17.70
C GLU A 136 4.10 10.27 -16.96
N PHE A 137 3.69 10.56 -15.71
CA PHE A 137 2.81 9.68 -14.95
C PHE A 137 1.43 9.53 -15.61
N ASP A 138 0.80 10.63 -16.05
CA ASP A 138 -0.52 10.62 -16.69
C ASP A 138 -0.50 9.91 -18.05
N GLN A 139 0.64 9.86 -18.74
CA GLN A 139 0.78 9.06 -19.96
C GLN A 139 0.73 7.56 -19.67
N LEU A 140 1.27 7.12 -18.54
CA LEU A 140 1.27 5.72 -18.09
C LEU A 140 -0.06 5.34 -17.42
N TYR A 141 -0.62 6.26 -16.65
CA TYR A 141 -1.84 6.10 -15.86
C TYR A 141 -2.81 7.24 -16.18
N PRO A 142 -3.42 7.25 -17.38
CA PRO A 142 -4.33 8.32 -17.77
C PRO A 142 -5.48 8.41 -16.77
N PRO A 143 -5.85 9.62 -16.32
CA PRO A 143 -6.96 9.79 -15.42
C PRO A 143 -8.22 9.20 -16.06
N SER A 144 -9.05 8.57 -15.23
CA SER A 144 -10.36 8.08 -15.66
C SER A 144 -11.07 9.22 -16.39
N PRO A 145 -11.64 8.98 -17.58
CA PRO A 145 -12.45 10.01 -18.22
C PRO A 145 -13.57 10.40 -17.26
N PRO A 146 -14.00 11.68 -17.26
CA PRO A 146 -15.09 12.11 -16.40
C PRO A 146 -16.32 11.22 -16.64
N PHE A 147 -17.09 10.98 -15.59
CA PHE A 147 -18.23 10.05 -15.62
C PHE A 147 -19.22 10.36 -16.78
N SER A 148 -19.34 11.62 -17.16
CA SER A 148 -20.12 12.07 -18.33
C SER A 148 -19.61 11.52 -19.67
N LEU A 149 -18.29 11.37 -19.85
CA LEU A 149 -17.72 10.68 -21.01
C LEU A 149 -17.93 9.16 -20.94
N PHE A 150 -17.88 8.59 -19.73
CA PHE A 150 -18.11 7.16 -19.52
C PHE A 150 -19.53 6.74 -19.95
N GLU A 151 -20.53 7.56 -19.66
CA GLU A 151 -21.93 7.33 -20.07
C GLU A 151 -22.07 7.29 -21.61
N SER A 152 -21.36 8.17 -22.32
CA SER A 152 -21.34 8.20 -23.80
C SER A 152 -20.56 7.05 -24.43
N PHE A 153 -19.64 6.43 -23.69
CA PHE A 153 -18.93 5.21 -24.13
C PHE A 153 -19.75 3.95 -23.85
N ALA A 154 -20.44 3.89 -22.70
CA ALA A 154 -21.31 2.79 -22.33
C ALA A 154 -22.53 2.68 -23.26
N SER A 155 -23.13 3.81 -23.65
CA SER A 155 -24.26 3.84 -24.59
C SER A 155 -23.92 3.38 -26.01
N LYS A 156 -22.63 3.34 -26.39
CA LYS A 156 -22.17 2.78 -27.67
C LYS A 156 -22.03 1.26 -27.68
N PHE A 157 -22.20 0.59 -26.53
CA PHE A 157 -22.18 -0.88 -26.42
C PHE A 157 -23.55 -1.49 -26.13
N ASP A 158 -24.62 -0.69 -26.18
CA ASP A 158 -25.99 -1.11 -25.82
C ASP A 158 -26.83 -1.55 -27.03
N ASP A 159 -26.31 -2.53 -27.79
CA ASP A 159 -27.08 -3.32 -28.76
C ASP A 159 -27.40 -4.75 -28.22
N ARG A 160 -27.26 -4.96 -26.90
CA ARG A 160 -27.68 -6.22 -26.27
C ARG A 160 -29.05 -6.01 -25.66
N GLU A 161 -30.04 -6.76 -26.17
CA GLU A 161 -31.38 -6.84 -25.61
C GLU A 161 -31.34 -6.85 -24.07
N PRO A 162 -32.15 -6.01 -23.40
CA PRO A 162 -32.18 -6.00 -21.94
C PRO A 162 -32.59 -7.39 -21.43
N PRO A 163 -31.88 -7.96 -20.45
CA PRO A 163 -32.33 -9.21 -19.85
C PRO A 163 -33.72 -8.99 -19.22
N SER A 164 -34.61 -9.95 -19.53
CA SER A 164 -36.01 -10.07 -19.08
C SER A 164 -36.26 -9.56 -17.65
N PRO A 165 -37.40 -8.88 -17.38
CA PRO A 165 -37.68 -8.29 -16.08
C PRO A 165 -37.67 -9.33 -14.97
N PHE A 166 -36.77 -9.10 -14.02
CA PHE A 166 -36.59 -9.87 -12.80
C PHE A 166 -37.90 -9.89 -11.99
N ASN A 167 -38.43 -11.07 -11.74
CA ASN A 167 -39.67 -11.29 -10.99
C ASN A 167 -39.37 -11.13 -9.47
N PRO A 168 -39.98 -10.16 -8.74
CA PRO A 168 -39.64 -9.92 -7.35
C PRO A 168 -40.57 -10.72 -6.44
N SER A 169 -40.16 -11.93 -6.06
CA SER A 169 -40.74 -12.59 -4.88
C SER A 169 -39.70 -13.47 -4.16
N THR A 170 -39.06 -12.88 -3.15
CA THR A 170 -39.03 -13.38 -1.76
C THR A 170 -38.02 -12.56 -0.97
N THR A 171 -38.52 -12.07 0.16
CA THR A 171 -37.89 -11.26 1.19
C THR A 171 -36.57 -11.82 1.75
N GLY A 172 -35.52 -11.01 1.65
CA GLY A 172 -34.63 -10.61 2.74
C GLY A 172 -33.75 -11.65 3.44
N LYS A 173 -32.43 -11.62 3.17
CA LYS A 173 -31.34 -11.34 4.14
C LYS A 173 -29.96 -11.52 3.51
N SER A 174 -29.21 -10.42 3.49
CA SER A 174 -27.74 -10.23 3.43
C SER A 174 -26.83 -11.40 3.00
N LYS A 175 -26.09 -11.23 1.89
CA LYS A 175 -24.93 -12.06 1.52
C LYS A 175 -23.73 -11.22 1.01
N TYR A 176 -23.09 -10.48 1.91
CA TYR A 176 -21.69 -10.05 1.74
C TYR A 176 -20.74 -11.22 2.03
N LYS A 177 -20.71 -12.26 1.17
CA LYS A 177 -19.78 -13.40 1.36
C LYS A 177 -19.11 -13.96 0.10
N ASN A 178 -19.19 -13.32 -1.07
CA ASN A 178 -18.63 -13.88 -2.31
C ASN A 178 -17.63 -13.01 -3.09
N LEU A 179 -16.96 -12.03 -2.45
CA LEU A 179 -15.85 -11.29 -3.10
C LEU A 179 -14.48 -12.02 -3.03
N ALA A 180 -14.32 -13.01 -2.15
CA ALA A 180 -13.05 -13.71 -1.97
C ALA A 180 -12.75 -14.76 -3.07
N THR A 181 -13.78 -15.30 -3.74
CA THR A 181 -13.63 -16.36 -4.74
C THR A 181 -13.38 -15.82 -6.16
N THR A 182 -13.77 -14.58 -6.45
CA THR A 182 -13.52 -13.93 -7.75
C THR A 182 -12.11 -13.32 -7.87
N LYS A 183 -11.46 -12.96 -6.74
CA LYS A 183 -10.07 -12.46 -6.71
C LYS A 183 -9.03 -13.51 -7.16
N LYS A 184 -9.18 -14.78 -6.74
CA LYS A 184 -8.26 -15.88 -7.13
C LYS A 184 -8.24 -16.15 -8.64
N THR A 185 -9.32 -15.86 -9.37
CA THR A 185 -9.43 -16.13 -10.80
C THR A 185 -8.82 -14.99 -11.64
N LYS A 186 -8.97 -13.74 -11.21
CA LYS A 186 -8.37 -12.58 -11.91
C LYS A 186 -6.85 -12.52 -11.77
N GLN A 187 -6.30 -12.81 -10.59
CA GLN A 187 -4.85 -12.82 -10.37
C GLN A 187 -4.15 -13.92 -11.17
N LYS A 188 -4.76 -15.12 -11.27
CA LYS A 188 -4.25 -16.22 -12.09
C LYS A 188 -4.29 -15.92 -13.61
N MET A 189 -5.27 -15.13 -14.07
CA MET A 189 -5.34 -14.74 -15.49
C MET A 189 -4.32 -13.65 -15.83
N ALA A 190 -4.09 -12.67 -14.94
CA ALA A 190 -3.06 -11.65 -15.12
C ALA A 190 -1.64 -12.26 -15.14
N GLN A 191 -1.35 -13.21 -14.25
CA GLN A 191 -0.06 -13.92 -14.22
C GLN A 191 0.19 -14.78 -15.47
N LYS A 192 -0.85 -15.43 -16.02
CA LYS A 192 -0.72 -16.20 -17.28
C LYS A 192 -0.47 -15.32 -18.50
N SER A 193 -1.06 -14.14 -18.54
CA SER A 193 -0.84 -13.19 -19.65
C SER A 193 0.60 -12.64 -19.65
N ARG A 194 1.11 -12.23 -18.48
CA ARG A 194 2.48 -11.70 -18.33
C ARG A 194 3.57 -12.72 -18.70
N LYS A 195 3.36 -14.02 -18.39
CA LYS A 195 4.31 -15.09 -18.77
C LYS A 195 4.33 -15.40 -20.28
N LYS A 196 3.27 -15.08 -21.02
CA LYS A 196 3.19 -15.37 -22.46
C LYS A 196 3.90 -14.32 -23.32
N ASN A 197 3.99 -13.07 -22.84
CA ASN A 197 4.65 -11.98 -23.54
C ASN A 197 6.17 -11.86 -23.25
N ARG A 198 6.71 -12.68 -22.34
CA ARG A 198 8.15 -12.70 -21.99
C ARG A 198 8.96 -13.77 -22.76
N LYS A 199 8.34 -14.42 -23.75
CA LYS A 199 9.00 -15.33 -24.71
C LYS A 199 8.91 -14.73 -26.11
N HIS A 200 9.69 -13.68 -26.35
CA HIS A 200 10.13 -13.27 -27.68
C HIS A 200 11.51 -12.64 -27.57
#